data_AF-A0A7W3EJ08-F1
#
_entry.id   AF-A0A7W3EJ08-F1
#
_cell.length_a   1.000
_cell.length_b   1.000
_cell.length_c   1.000
_cell.angle_alpha   90.00
_cell.angle_beta   90.00
_cell.angle_gamma   90.00
#
_symmetry.space_group_name_H-M   'P 1'
#
loop_
_entity.id
_entity.type
_entity.pdbx_description
1 polymer ?
#
loop_
_entity_poly.entity_id
_entity_poly.type
_entity_poly.pdbx_seq_one_letter_code
_entity_poly.pdbx_strand_id
1 'polypeptide(L)'
;MKLKKALDYTFLVNKLKAQGIIFYAGLSEAEITAIEQTFNFRFPLDCKAFLHNALPATEGFIHWRQTLHSGKMEREVKQRLKIPLDGILYDVMKNNFWLDIWGEKLLNLDSRKDHFDKISNQCPVLIPLYKHRYMSTSSYTGGNPVYSIYNSDIICAGNDLSSWIKTEFNLSLPGNYQADKKPVQFWDNFL
;
A
#
# COMPACT_ATOMS: atom_id res chain seq x y z
N MET A 1 -17.14 -12.63 -22.04
CA MET A 1 -16.66 -12.05 -20.78
C MET A 1 -16.09 -13.17 -19.91
N LYS A 2 -14.78 -13.40 -19.93
CA LYS A 2 -14.16 -14.47 -19.12
C LYS A 2 -14.21 -14.02 -17.66
N LEU A 3 -14.96 -14.72 -16.81
CA LEU A 3 -14.90 -14.50 -15.36
C LEU A 3 -13.45 -14.68 -14.92
N LYS A 4 -12.82 -13.60 -14.44
CA LYS A 4 -11.59 -13.70 -13.65
C LYS A 4 -11.92 -14.61 -12.47
N LYS A 5 -11.32 -15.81 -12.44
CA LYS A 5 -11.48 -16.74 -11.32
C LYS A 5 -11.14 -15.95 -10.05
N ALA A 6 -12.07 -15.85 -9.11
CA ALA A 6 -11.82 -15.19 -7.84
C ALA A 6 -10.56 -15.82 -7.21
N LEU A 7 -9.65 -14.98 -6.71
CA LEU A 7 -8.43 -15.46 -6.09
C LEU A 7 -8.81 -16.34 -4.88
N ASP A 8 -8.35 -17.59 -4.89
CA ASP A 8 -8.45 -18.45 -3.72
C ASP A 8 -7.37 -18.02 -2.70
N TYR A 9 -7.78 -17.17 -1.75
CA TYR A 9 -6.88 -16.68 -0.71
C TYR A 9 -6.34 -17.81 0.18
N THR A 10 -7.09 -18.91 0.36
CA THR A 10 -6.60 -20.07 1.11
C THR A 10 -5.44 -20.72 0.37
N PHE A 11 -5.56 -20.92 -0.94
CA PHE A 11 -4.46 -21.41 -1.77
C PHE A 11 -3.25 -20.46 -1.71
N LEU A 12 -3.47 -19.16 -1.82
CA LEU A 12 -2.41 -18.15 -1.76
C LEU A 12 -1.66 -18.20 -0.41
N VAL A 13 -2.40 -18.23 0.70
CA VAL A 13 -1.84 -18.32 2.05
C VAL A 13 -1.02 -19.60 2.22
N ASN A 14 -1.50 -20.74 1.71
CA ASN A 14 -0.75 -21.99 1.76
C ASN A 14 0.57 -21.91 0.96
N LYS A 15 0.57 -21.24 -0.20
CA LYS A 15 1.80 -20.99 -0.97
C LYS A 15 2.76 -20.06 -0.22
N LEU A 16 2.27 -19.02 0.42
CA LEU A 16 3.10 -18.12 1.24
C LEU A 16 3.68 -18.82 2.46
N LYS A 17 2.91 -19.66 3.15
CA LYS A 17 3.40 -20.51 4.23
C LYS A 17 4.53 -21.43 3.78
N ALA A 18 4.42 -22.00 2.57
CA ALA A 18 5.49 -22.81 1.99
C ALA A 18 6.76 -22.00 1.64
N GLN A 19 6.66 -20.67 1.52
CA GLN A 19 7.81 -19.75 1.42
C GLN A 19 8.31 -19.27 2.80
N GLY A 20 7.84 -19.84 3.90
CA GLY A 20 8.25 -19.47 5.26
C GLY A 20 7.52 -18.26 5.84
N ILE A 21 6.46 -17.77 5.19
CA ILE A 21 5.65 -16.68 5.76
C ILE A 21 4.74 -17.23 6.87
N ILE A 22 4.86 -16.64 8.05
CA ILE A 22 4.09 -16.97 9.24
C ILE A 22 2.77 -16.19 9.20
N PHE A 23 1.69 -16.83 9.62
CA PHE A 23 0.36 -16.22 9.70
C PHE A 23 -0.29 -16.49 11.05
N TYR A 24 -1.04 -15.53 11.55
CA TYR A 24 -2.06 -15.73 12.58
C TYR A 24 -3.43 -15.97 11.96
N ALA A 25 -4.41 -16.28 12.81
CA ALA A 25 -5.82 -16.24 12.42
C ALA A 25 -6.15 -14.90 11.77
N GLY A 26 -6.95 -14.95 10.70
CA GLY A 26 -7.41 -13.76 10.00
C GLY A 26 -8.18 -12.81 10.91
N LEU A 27 -8.32 -11.56 10.46
CA LEU A 27 -9.04 -10.52 11.18
C LEU A 27 -10.54 -10.79 11.13
N SER A 28 -11.24 -10.49 12.22
CA SER A 28 -12.71 -10.42 12.24
C SER A 28 -13.22 -9.12 11.61
N GLU A 29 -14.50 -9.06 11.25
CA GLU A 29 -15.15 -7.84 10.76
C GLU A 29 -15.07 -6.69 11.77
N ALA A 30 -15.18 -7.00 13.06
CA ALA A 30 -15.05 -6.03 14.13
C ALA A 30 -13.63 -5.45 14.20
N GLU A 31 -12.60 -6.29 14.04
CA GLU A 31 -11.21 -5.84 14.00
C GLU A 31 -10.95 -4.98 12.76
N ILE A 32 -11.41 -5.39 11.57
CA ILE A 32 -11.28 -4.60 10.34
C ILE A 32 -11.92 -3.22 10.52
N THR A 33 -13.16 -3.18 11.03
CA THR A 33 -13.87 -1.92 11.27
C THR A 33 -13.12 -1.03 12.25
N ALA A 34 -12.62 -1.59 13.36
CA ALA A 34 -11.84 -0.84 14.33
C ALA A 34 -10.56 -0.26 13.72
N ILE A 35 -9.83 -1.03 12.90
CA ILE A 35 -8.62 -0.57 12.21
C ILE A 35 -8.96 0.58 11.24
N GLU A 36 -9.98 0.41 10.40
CA GLU A 36 -10.43 1.45 9.45
C GLU A 36 -10.77 2.76 10.17
N GLN A 37 -11.42 2.68 11.34
CA GLN A 37 -11.74 3.83 12.18
C GLN A 37 -10.49 4.45 12.83
N THR A 38 -9.59 3.65 13.39
CA THR A 38 -8.37 4.13 14.07
C THR A 38 -7.44 4.91 13.13
N PHE A 39 -7.34 4.48 11.87
CA PHE A 39 -6.41 5.05 10.90
C PHE A 39 -7.07 5.88 9.80
N ASN A 40 -8.39 6.05 9.85
CA ASN A 40 -9.17 6.87 8.91
C ASN A 40 -8.94 6.51 7.43
N PHE A 41 -8.99 5.22 7.11
CA PHE A 41 -8.99 4.73 5.73
C PHE A 41 -9.93 3.53 5.60
N ARG A 42 -10.21 3.10 4.36
CA ARG A 42 -10.88 1.82 4.10
C ARG A 42 -9.96 0.87 3.35
N PHE A 43 -9.87 -0.37 3.82
CA PHE A 43 -9.18 -1.41 3.07
C PHE A 43 -9.95 -1.68 1.77
N PRO A 44 -9.26 -1.84 0.63
CA PRO A 44 -9.85 -2.42 -0.56
C PRO A 44 -10.38 -3.84 -0.30
N LEU A 45 -11.46 -4.24 -0.97
CA LEU A 45 -12.14 -5.53 -0.74
C LEU A 45 -11.22 -6.75 -0.90
N ASP A 46 -10.27 -6.72 -1.83
CA ASP A 46 -9.27 -7.77 -2.02
C ASP A 46 -8.29 -7.86 -0.85
N CYS A 47 -7.82 -6.72 -0.34
CA CYS A 47 -7.00 -6.65 0.87
C CYS A 47 -7.77 -7.14 2.11
N LYS A 48 -9.04 -6.74 2.27
CA LYS A 48 -9.92 -7.27 3.34
C LYS A 48 -10.03 -8.78 3.26
N ALA A 49 -10.34 -9.32 2.08
CA ALA A 49 -10.52 -10.76 1.88
C ALA A 49 -9.25 -11.55 2.22
N PHE A 50 -8.07 -11.01 1.86
CA PHE A 50 -6.79 -11.59 2.28
C PHE A 50 -6.61 -11.58 3.80
N LEU A 51 -6.83 -10.44 4.45
CA LEU A 51 -6.66 -10.27 5.90
C LEU A 51 -7.69 -11.06 6.72
N HIS A 52 -8.91 -11.25 6.22
CA HIS A 52 -9.91 -12.14 6.81
C HIS A 52 -9.50 -13.61 6.72
N ASN A 53 -8.82 -14.00 5.64
CA ASN A 53 -8.39 -15.38 5.47
C ASN A 53 -7.23 -15.70 6.42
N ALA A 54 -6.20 -14.85 6.46
CA ALA A 54 -5.07 -14.99 7.37
C ALA A 54 -4.32 -13.66 7.55
N LEU A 55 -3.85 -13.40 8.78
CA LEU A 55 -3.08 -12.20 9.08
C LEU A 55 -1.57 -12.51 8.99
N PRO A 56 -0.82 -11.97 8.00
CA PRO A 56 0.62 -12.21 7.91
C PRO A 56 1.35 -11.63 9.12
N ALA A 57 2.35 -12.38 9.60
CA ALA A 57 3.03 -12.13 10.86
C ALA A 57 4.56 -12.21 10.79
N THR A 58 5.13 -12.51 9.61
CA THR A 58 6.58 -12.40 9.41
C THR A 58 7.03 -10.93 9.47
N GLU A 59 8.25 -10.70 9.95
CA GLU A 59 8.87 -9.37 9.97
C GLU A 59 8.76 -8.66 8.61
N GLY A 60 8.42 -7.38 8.66
CA GLY A 60 8.17 -6.53 7.48
C GLY A 60 6.68 -6.29 7.24
N PHE A 61 5.80 -7.26 7.54
CA PHE A 61 4.35 -7.08 7.45
C PHE A 61 3.81 -6.19 8.59
N ILE A 62 2.59 -5.69 8.40
CA ILE A 62 1.86 -4.95 9.43
C ILE A 62 1.02 -5.90 10.28
N HIS A 63 1.30 -5.94 11.58
CA HIS A 63 0.48 -6.67 12.55
C HIS A 63 -0.76 -5.86 12.92
N TRP A 64 -1.72 -5.74 11.99
CA TRP A 64 -2.93 -4.93 12.15
C TRP A 64 -3.71 -5.20 13.44
N ARG A 65 -3.79 -6.46 13.90
CA ARG A 65 -4.43 -6.78 15.19
C ARG A 65 -3.72 -6.11 16.37
N GLN A 66 -2.38 -6.09 16.38
CA GLN A 66 -1.61 -5.52 17.48
C GLN A 66 -1.76 -3.99 17.57
N THR A 67 -2.12 -3.32 16.47
CA THR A 67 -2.37 -1.88 16.51
C THR A 67 -3.61 -1.51 17.32
N LEU A 68 -4.56 -2.45 17.52
CA LEU A 68 -5.76 -2.24 18.32
C LEU A 68 -5.51 -2.36 19.83
N HIS A 69 -4.39 -2.97 20.22
CA HIS A 69 -4.09 -3.29 21.61
C HIS A 69 -2.80 -2.64 22.13
N SER A 70 -1.97 -2.10 21.23
CA SER A 70 -0.69 -1.50 21.57
C SER A 70 -0.56 -0.11 20.97
N GLY A 71 -0.56 0.91 21.83
CA GLY A 71 -0.34 2.30 21.40
C GLY A 71 1.03 2.54 20.77
N LYS A 72 2.03 1.68 21.07
CA LYS A 72 3.32 1.70 20.36
C LYS A 72 3.14 1.29 18.90
N MET A 73 2.52 0.13 18.66
CA MET A 73 2.28 -0.39 17.32
C MET A 73 1.36 0.53 16.51
N GLU A 74 0.34 1.10 17.15
CA GLU A 74 -0.53 2.11 16.56
C GLU A 74 0.27 3.33 16.05
N ARG A 75 1.18 3.88 16.89
CA ARG A 75 2.04 5.02 16.51
C ARG A 75 3.00 4.66 15.38
N GLU A 76 3.59 3.46 15.41
CA GLU A 76 4.48 2.99 14.34
C GLU A 76 3.74 2.91 12.99
N VAL A 77 2.51 2.40 12.97
CA VAL A 77 1.70 2.36 11.74
C VAL A 77 1.27 3.76 11.31
N LYS A 78 0.90 4.65 12.25
CA LYS A 78 0.64 6.07 11.94
C LYS A 78 1.84 6.76 11.30
N GLN A 79 3.06 6.44 11.73
CA GLN A 79 4.28 6.92 11.07
C GLN A 79 4.46 6.30 9.69
N ARG A 80 4.27 4.98 9.56
CA ARG A 80 4.38 4.29 8.26
C ARG A 80 3.44 4.83 7.19
N LEU A 81 2.23 5.25 7.58
CA LEU A 81 1.26 5.88 6.68
C LEU A 81 1.74 7.24 6.14
N LYS A 82 2.61 7.94 6.87
CA LYS A 82 3.16 9.25 6.46
C LYS A 82 4.44 9.13 5.62
N ILE A 83 5.20 8.04 5.78
CA ILE A 83 6.49 7.82 5.09
C ILE A 83 6.45 8.16 3.60
N PRO A 84 5.45 7.75 2.80
CA PRO A 84 5.43 8.08 1.38
C PRO A 84 5.48 9.58 1.10
N LEU A 85 4.62 10.37 1.77
CA LEU A 85 4.56 11.81 1.56
C LEU A 85 5.72 12.53 2.22
N ASP A 86 6.12 12.11 3.43
CA ASP A 86 7.27 12.69 4.14
C ASP A 86 8.57 12.51 3.35
N GLY A 87 8.75 11.36 2.69
CA GLY A 87 9.91 11.08 1.85
C GLY A 87 9.95 11.95 0.58
N ILE A 88 8.81 12.13 -0.10
CA ILE A 88 8.74 13.04 -1.25
C ILE A 88 9.00 14.48 -0.81
N LEU A 89 8.38 14.93 0.29
CA LEU A 89 8.61 16.27 0.84
C LEU A 89 10.09 16.48 1.19
N TYR A 90 10.73 15.46 1.75
CA TYR A 90 12.17 15.50 2.01
C TYR A 90 12.95 15.77 0.73
N ASP A 91 12.65 15.06 -0.37
CA ASP A 91 13.34 15.27 -1.64
C ASP A 91 13.06 16.66 -2.24
N VAL A 92 11.83 17.17 -2.13
CA VAL A 92 11.47 18.53 -2.55
C VAL A 92 12.27 19.58 -1.77
N MET A 93 12.48 19.34 -0.48
CA MET A 93 13.15 20.28 0.43
C MET A 93 14.67 20.18 0.44
N LYS A 94 15.22 18.98 0.22
CA LYS A 94 16.64 18.69 0.44
C LYS A 94 17.38 18.22 -0.81
N ASN A 95 16.68 17.59 -1.74
CA ASN A 95 17.29 16.99 -2.94
C ASN A 95 16.90 17.72 -4.23
N ASN A 96 16.31 18.92 -4.13
CA ASN A 96 15.92 19.78 -5.25
C ASN A 96 14.97 19.09 -6.26
N PHE A 97 14.23 18.07 -5.80
CA PHE A 97 13.26 17.32 -6.59
C PHE A 97 12.04 18.18 -6.93
N TRP A 98 11.55 18.03 -8.17
CA TRP A 98 10.36 18.69 -8.68
C TRP A 98 9.88 17.99 -9.95
N LEU A 99 8.58 17.68 -10.05
CA LEU A 99 7.99 17.12 -11.26
C LEU A 99 7.50 18.23 -12.20
N ASP A 100 7.67 18.06 -13.51
CA ASP A 100 7.21 19.04 -14.51
C ASP A 100 5.70 19.31 -14.44
N ILE A 101 4.91 18.28 -14.09
CA ILE A 101 3.45 18.40 -13.93
C ILE A 101 3.04 19.32 -12.77
N TRP A 102 3.97 19.67 -11.87
CA TRP A 102 3.76 20.65 -10.79
C TRP A 102 3.97 22.10 -11.27
N GLY A 103 4.37 22.28 -12.54
CA GLY A 103 4.65 23.58 -13.13
C GLY A 103 6.09 24.05 -12.89
N GLU A 104 6.33 25.36 -13.02
CA GLU A 104 7.67 25.92 -12.80
C GLU A 104 8.12 25.74 -11.35
N LYS A 105 9.36 25.26 -11.18
CA LYS A 105 9.94 25.07 -9.85
C LYS A 105 10.13 26.41 -9.14
N LEU A 106 9.44 26.56 -8.02
CA LEU A 106 9.52 27.76 -7.20
C LEU A 106 10.93 27.94 -6.60
N LEU A 107 11.42 29.18 -6.52
CA LEU A 107 12.76 29.46 -5.99
C LEU A 107 12.82 29.30 -4.46
N ASN A 108 11.76 29.70 -3.76
CA ASN A 108 11.66 29.67 -2.30
C ASN A 108 11.24 28.29 -1.77
N LEU A 109 11.90 27.80 -0.72
CA LEU A 109 11.60 26.50 -0.10
C LEU A 109 10.21 26.49 0.56
N ASP A 110 9.81 27.54 1.27
CA ASP A 110 8.48 27.59 1.90
C ASP A 110 7.38 27.50 0.84
N SER A 111 7.55 28.19 -0.28
CA SER A 111 6.61 28.13 -1.40
C SER A 111 6.56 26.74 -2.06
N ARG A 112 7.70 26.02 -2.12
CA ARG A 112 7.70 24.61 -2.58
C ARG A 112 6.95 23.71 -1.61
N LYS A 113 7.14 23.90 -0.30
CA LYS A 113 6.42 23.13 0.72
C LYS A 113 4.92 23.41 0.64
N ASP A 114 4.52 24.67 0.57
CA ASP A 114 3.11 25.06 0.44
C ASP A 114 2.47 24.47 -0.83
N HIS A 115 3.22 24.45 -1.93
CA HIS A 115 2.77 23.80 -3.15
C HIS A 115 2.61 22.29 -2.94
N PHE A 116 3.62 21.62 -2.37
CA PHE A 116 3.57 20.19 -2.10
C PHE A 116 2.39 19.82 -1.20
N ASP A 117 2.20 20.53 -0.10
CA ASP A 117 1.10 20.28 0.85
C ASP A 117 -0.26 20.39 0.14
N LYS A 118 -0.44 21.37 -0.77
CA LYS A 118 -1.68 21.52 -1.56
C LYS A 118 -1.95 20.33 -2.46
N ILE A 119 -0.94 19.83 -3.19
CA ILE A 119 -1.12 18.70 -4.12
C ILE A 119 -1.23 17.36 -3.39
N SER A 120 -0.51 17.18 -2.28
CA SER A 120 -0.53 15.93 -1.50
C SER A 120 -1.85 15.72 -0.77
N ASN A 121 -2.56 16.80 -0.42
CA ASN A 121 -3.88 16.71 0.22
C ASN A 121 -4.94 16.01 -0.65
N GLN A 122 -4.69 15.86 -1.95
CA GLN A 122 -5.62 15.20 -2.88
C GLN A 122 -5.22 13.75 -3.20
N CYS A 123 -4.09 13.26 -2.68
CA CYS A 123 -3.63 11.93 -3.02
C CYS A 123 -4.45 10.84 -2.31
N PRO A 124 -4.72 9.70 -2.99
CA PRO A 124 -5.28 8.53 -2.32
C PRO A 124 -4.33 8.05 -1.22
N VAL A 125 -4.88 7.62 -0.08
CA VAL A 125 -4.08 7.03 1.01
C VAL A 125 -3.36 5.79 0.50
N LEU A 126 -2.12 5.63 0.95
CA LEU A 126 -1.32 4.44 0.73
C LEU A 126 -1.23 3.62 2.02
N ILE A 127 -1.78 2.41 2.02
CA ILE A 127 -1.70 1.51 3.19
C ILE A 127 -0.42 0.66 3.12
N PRO A 128 0.35 0.57 4.21
CA PRO A 128 1.54 -0.28 4.22
C PRO A 128 1.15 -1.76 4.19
N LEU A 129 1.84 -2.55 3.37
CA LEU A 129 1.66 -3.99 3.28
C LEU A 129 2.87 -4.75 3.84
N TYR A 130 4.06 -4.45 3.33
CA TYR A 130 5.29 -5.19 3.62
C TYR A 130 6.51 -4.32 3.36
N LYS A 131 7.36 -4.08 4.37
CA LYS A 131 8.56 -3.22 4.23
C LYS A 131 8.21 -1.87 3.58
N HIS A 132 8.75 -1.60 2.38
CA HIS A 132 8.52 -0.39 1.58
C HIS A 132 7.39 -0.54 0.56
N ARG A 133 6.51 -1.53 0.71
CA ARG A 133 5.39 -1.83 -0.19
C ARG A 133 4.11 -1.24 0.34
N TYR A 134 3.43 -0.49 -0.51
CA TYR A 134 2.24 0.27 -0.18
C TYR A 134 1.15 0.05 -1.22
N MET A 135 -0.08 -0.22 -0.79
CA MET A 135 -1.23 -0.33 -1.69
C MET A 135 -2.04 0.97 -1.70
N SER A 136 -2.49 1.39 -2.87
CA SER A 136 -3.43 2.50 -2.99
C SER A 136 -4.83 2.13 -2.51
N THR A 137 -5.50 3.06 -1.82
CA THR A 137 -6.92 2.94 -1.47
C THR A 137 -7.84 3.66 -2.46
N SER A 138 -7.38 3.94 -3.69
CA SER A 138 -8.13 4.70 -4.71
C SER A 138 -9.43 4.01 -5.16
N SER A 139 -9.45 2.67 -5.16
CA SER A 139 -10.65 1.87 -5.47
C SER A 139 -11.03 0.96 -4.31
N TYR A 140 -12.21 1.18 -3.72
CA TYR A 140 -12.69 0.31 -2.64
C TYR A 140 -12.94 -1.13 -3.12
N THR A 141 -13.30 -1.34 -4.39
CA THR A 141 -13.65 -2.67 -4.93
C THR A 141 -12.45 -3.57 -5.21
N GLY A 142 -11.21 -3.09 -5.03
CA GLY A 142 -9.98 -3.85 -5.20
C GLY A 142 -9.30 -3.65 -6.56
N GLY A 143 -8.22 -4.40 -6.81
CA GLY A 143 -7.38 -4.25 -8.00
C GLY A 143 -6.56 -2.97 -8.01
N ASN A 144 -6.20 -2.47 -6.82
CA ASN A 144 -5.32 -1.31 -6.68
C ASN A 144 -3.87 -1.75 -6.82
N PRO A 145 -3.02 -0.96 -7.50
CA PRO A 145 -1.61 -1.26 -7.60
C PRO A 145 -0.92 -1.16 -6.24
N VAL A 146 0.19 -1.90 -6.14
CA VAL A 146 1.14 -1.84 -5.03
C VAL A 146 2.40 -1.14 -5.52
N TYR A 147 2.82 -0.13 -4.78
CA TYR A 147 4.01 0.66 -5.03
C TYR A 147 5.15 0.21 -4.12
N SER A 148 6.37 0.25 -4.64
CA SER A 148 7.57 0.32 -3.82
C SER A 148 7.99 1.77 -3.71
N ILE A 149 8.15 2.28 -2.49
CA ILE A 149 8.40 3.70 -2.25
C ILE A 149 9.68 3.90 -1.45
N TYR A 150 10.60 4.68 -2.01
CA TYR A 150 11.76 5.21 -1.33
C TYR A 150 11.90 6.70 -1.68
N ASN A 151 11.34 7.57 -0.83
CA ASN A 151 11.15 8.98 -1.11
C ASN A 151 10.45 9.22 -2.47
N SER A 152 11.03 10.04 -3.35
CA SER A 152 10.50 10.29 -4.71
C SER A 152 10.83 9.18 -5.71
N ASP A 153 11.66 8.19 -5.37
CA ASP A 153 11.87 6.99 -6.18
C ASP A 153 10.73 5.99 -5.92
N ILE A 154 9.79 5.94 -6.87
CA ILE A 154 8.57 5.16 -6.78
C ILE A 154 8.46 4.29 -8.02
N ILE A 155 8.24 2.99 -7.79
CA ILE A 155 7.95 2.04 -8.87
C ILE A 155 6.66 1.28 -8.59
N CYS A 156 5.99 0.83 -9.66
CA CYS A 156 4.88 -0.10 -9.55
C CYS A 156 5.42 -1.53 -9.30
N ALA A 157 5.29 -2.02 -8.06
CA ALA A 157 5.72 -3.36 -7.66
C ALA A 157 4.73 -4.45 -8.08
N GLY A 158 3.47 -4.08 -8.32
CA GLY A 158 2.45 -4.97 -8.88
C GLY A 158 1.17 -4.22 -9.23
N ASN A 159 0.47 -4.68 -10.27
CA ASN A 159 -0.74 -4.04 -10.79
C ASN A 159 -1.96 -4.24 -9.88
N ASP A 160 -1.90 -5.25 -9.02
CA ASP A 160 -2.87 -5.56 -7.96
C ASP A 160 -2.20 -6.34 -6.82
N LEU A 161 -2.95 -6.65 -5.76
CA LEU A 161 -2.46 -7.43 -4.62
C LEU A 161 -1.86 -8.79 -5.04
N SER A 162 -2.50 -9.47 -5.99
CA SER A 162 -2.12 -10.82 -6.41
C SER A 162 -0.81 -10.84 -7.19
N SER A 163 -0.68 -9.93 -8.15
CA SER A 163 0.52 -9.76 -8.98
C SER A 163 1.71 -9.29 -8.15
N TRP A 164 1.50 -8.39 -7.18
CA TRP A 164 2.55 -8.01 -6.24
C TRP A 164 3.00 -9.20 -5.38
N ILE A 165 2.09 -9.90 -4.71
CA ILE A 165 2.43 -11.06 -3.86
C ILE A 165 3.17 -12.13 -4.67
N LYS A 166 2.73 -12.38 -5.91
CA LYS A 166 3.38 -13.33 -6.82
C LYS A 166 4.85 -12.97 -7.04
N THR A 167 5.13 -11.72 -7.37
CA THR A 167 6.48 -11.25 -7.67
C THR A 167 7.34 -11.16 -6.42
N GLU A 168 6.82 -10.56 -5.34
CA GLU A 168 7.56 -10.31 -4.10
C GLU A 168 8.02 -11.61 -3.41
N PHE A 169 7.18 -12.66 -3.47
CA PHE A 169 7.44 -13.94 -2.81
C PHE A 169 7.74 -15.07 -3.79
N ASN A 170 8.06 -14.74 -5.05
CA ASN A 170 8.42 -15.70 -6.11
C ASN A 170 7.45 -16.89 -6.22
N LEU A 171 6.14 -16.61 -6.21
CA LEU A 171 5.11 -17.66 -6.21
C LEU A 171 4.76 -18.12 -7.62
N SER A 172 4.67 -19.44 -7.79
CA SER A 172 3.98 -20.05 -8.94
C SER A 172 2.49 -20.17 -8.65
N LEU A 173 1.70 -19.19 -9.11
CA LEU A 173 0.24 -19.21 -9.00
C LEU A 173 -0.41 -19.79 -10.27
N PRO A 174 -1.44 -20.64 -10.15
CA PRO A 174 -2.12 -21.22 -11.30
C PRO A 174 -3.01 -20.18 -11.98
N GLY A 175 -2.72 -19.88 -13.25
CA GLY A 175 -3.46 -18.91 -14.06
C GLY A 175 -2.63 -17.67 -14.41
N ASN A 176 -3.11 -16.92 -15.41
CA ASN A 176 -2.48 -15.65 -15.80
C ASN A 176 -3.08 -14.51 -14.96
N TYR A 177 -2.51 -14.26 -13.78
CA TYR A 177 -2.84 -13.08 -12.95
C TYR A 177 -2.15 -11.85 -13.53
N GLN A 178 -2.58 -11.44 -14.72
CA GLN A 178 -2.22 -10.16 -15.32
C GLN A 178 -3.46 -9.29 -15.29
N ALA A 179 -3.51 -8.41 -14.30
CA ALA A 179 -4.42 -7.28 -14.33
C ALA A 179 -3.71 -6.10 -14.98
N ASP A 180 -4.43 -5.34 -15.80
CA ASP A 180 -3.96 -4.01 -16.19
C ASP A 180 -3.91 -3.13 -14.94
N LYS A 181 -2.83 -2.36 -14.82
CA LYS A 181 -2.69 -1.39 -13.73
C LYS A 181 -3.80 -0.36 -13.83
N LYS A 182 -4.59 -0.22 -12.77
CA LYS A 182 -5.52 0.90 -12.64
C LYS A 182 -4.72 2.18 -12.41
N PRO A 183 -5.03 3.27 -13.14
CA PRO A 183 -4.34 4.54 -12.91
C PRO A 183 -4.67 5.06 -11.51
N VAL A 184 -3.66 5.58 -10.82
CA VAL A 184 -3.81 6.22 -9.51
C VAL A 184 -3.30 7.64 -9.60
N GLN A 185 -4.24 8.59 -9.64
CA GLN A 185 -3.92 10.01 -9.64
C GLN A 185 -2.94 10.34 -8.51
N PHE A 186 -2.02 11.27 -8.78
CA PHE A 186 -0.89 11.65 -7.92
C PHE A 186 0.25 10.63 -7.93
N TRP A 187 0.01 9.38 -7.52
CA TRP A 187 1.08 8.37 -7.39
C TRP A 187 1.68 7.94 -8.72
N ASP A 188 0.89 7.96 -9.79
CA ASP A 188 1.35 7.61 -11.14
C ASP A 188 2.27 8.65 -11.76
N ASN A 189 2.32 9.88 -11.22
CA ASN A 189 3.17 10.95 -11.74
C ASN A 189 4.67 10.70 -11.48
N PHE A 190 5.00 9.69 -10.67
CA PHE A 190 6.37 9.31 -10.31
C PHE A 190 6.88 8.09 -11.09
N LEU A 191 6.04 7.51 -11.96
CA LEU A 191 6.36 6.30 -12.73
C LEU A 191 7.03 6.59 -14.07
#